data_AF-A0A963N195-F1
#
_entry.id   AF-A0A963N195-F1
#
_cell.length_a   1.000
_cell.length_b   1.000
_cell.length_c   1.000
_cell.angle_alpha   90.00
_cell.angle_beta   90.00
_cell.angle_gamma   90.00
#
_symmetry.space_group_name_H-M   'P 1'
#
loop_
_entity.id
_entity.type
_entity.pdbx_description
1 polymer ?
#
loop_
_entity_poly.entity_id
_entity_poly.type
_entity_poly.pdbx_seq_one_letter_code
_entity_poly.pdbx_strand_id
1 'polypeptide(L)'
;GRTEPEPSPLELQVRRVAWLIAAVAVGVGVAFLPLGMLAGLSLADAAVFAIGLLVANVPEGLLPTITLALAVGVADLARRGGLVKRLSAVETLGSTDVICTDKTGTLTQNRMRRHSTWDATGRHSPDPLVRAALARVLGSCTTADVSSGIGDPTELALLETAAELDQGTPPVERREATYHFDPRLRLMSVIVPDADGDD
;
A
#
# COMPACT_ATOMS: atom_id res chain seq x y z
N GLY A 1 -0.04 -4.49 24.08
CA GLY A 1 0.52 -5.85 23.95
C GLY A 1 1.16 -5.98 22.59
N ARG A 2 2.42 -6.37 22.52
CA ARG A 2 3.06 -6.73 21.24
C ARG A 2 2.84 -8.23 21.06
N THR A 3 2.03 -8.62 20.09
CA THR A 3 1.94 -10.02 19.66
C THR A 3 3.27 -10.40 19.03
N GLU A 4 3.82 -11.55 19.39
CA GLU A 4 5.01 -12.06 18.74
C GLU A 4 4.71 -12.28 17.24
N PRO A 5 5.66 -11.98 16.34
CA PRO A 5 5.46 -12.23 14.92
C PRO A 5 5.30 -13.73 14.68
N GLU A 6 4.21 -14.13 14.02
CA GLU A 6 4.06 -15.51 13.57
C GLU A 6 5.14 -15.86 12.52
N PRO A 7 5.65 -17.10 12.53
CA PRO A 7 6.63 -17.56 11.57
C PRO A 7 6.05 -17.57 10.16
N SER A 8 6.88 -17.25 9.18
CA SER A 8 6.44 -17.20 7.78
C SER A 8 6.22 -18.60 7.20
N PRO A 9 5.39 -18.78 6.14
CA PRO A 9 5.18 -20.09 5.53
C PRO A 9 6.49 -20.78 5.11
N LEU A 10 7.44 -20.03 4.55
CA LEU A 10 8.77 -20.54 4.20
C LEU A 10 9.59 -20.93 5.43
N GLU A 11 9.55 -20.16 6.53
CA GLU A 11 10.23 -20.56 7.77
C GLU A 11 9.68 -21.90 8.29
N LEU A 12 8.36 -22.12 8.20
CA LEU A 12 7.73 -23.39 8.56
C LEU A 12 8.17 -24.53 7.63
N GLN A 13 8.26 -24.29 6.32
CA GLN A 13 8.73 -25.26 5.34
C GLN A 13 10.20 -25.63 5.54
N VAL A 14 11.07 -24.63 5.72
CA VAL A 14 12.50 -24.82 6.00
C VAL A 14 12.69 -25.62 7.28
N ARG A 15 11.93 -25.31 8.33
CA ARG A 15 11.98 -26.08 9.58
C ARG A 15 11.57 -27.53 9.38
N ARG A 16 10.54 -27.79 8.57
CA ARG A 16 10.10 -29.16 8.24
C ARG A 16 11.17 -29.92 7.47
N VAL A 17 11.81 -29.29 6.48
CA VAL A 17 12.90 -29.87 5.70
C VAL A 17 14.12 -30.14 6.58
N ALA A 18 14.51 -29.21 7.46
CA ALA A 18 15.61 -29.39 8.39
C ALA A 18 15.39 -30.59 9.33
N TRP A 19 14.17 -30.73 9.87
CA TRP A 19 13.82 -31.88 10.71
C TRP A 19 13.79 -33.20 9.94
N LEU A 20 13.35 -33.18 8.68
CA LEU A 20 13.38 -34.37 7.83
C LEU A 20 14.82 -34.83 7.57
N ILE A 21 15.70 -33.89 7.19
CA ILE A 21 17.13 -34.17 6.96
C ILE A 21 17.78 -34.70 8.25
N ALA A 22 17.50 -34.07 9.39
CA ALA A 22 18.03 -34.50 10.68
C ALA A 22 17.55 -35.92 11.04
N ALA A 23 16.26 -36.23 10.84
CA ALA A 23 15.71 -37.55 11.11
C ALA A 23 16.32 -38.64 10.20
N VAL A 24 16.51 -38.34 8.91
CA VAL A 24 17.19 -39.25 7.98
C VAL A 24 18.65 -39.45 8.39
N ALA A 25 19.39 -38.38 8.68
CA ALA A 25 20.80 -38.45 9.07
C ALA A 25 20.99 -39.30 10.34
N VAL A 26 20.15 -39.08 11.37
CA VAL A 26 20.16 -39.89 12.59
C VAL A 26 19.79 -41.34 12.31
N GLY A 27 18.75 -41.57 11.50
CA GLY A 27 18.34 -42.93 11.13
C GLY A 27 19.45 -43.72 10.45
N VAL A 28 20.13 -43.12 9.47
CA VAL A 28 21.26 -43.77 8.78
C VAL A 28 22.45 -43.95 9.72
N GLY A 29 22.78 -42.96 10.57
CA GLY A 29 23.87 -43.07 11.54
C GLY A 29 23.65 -44.18 12.57
N VAL A 30 22.43 -44.30 13.11
CA VAL A 30 22.05 -45.36 14.05
C VAL A 30 22.04 -46.73 13.38
N ALA A 31 21.55 -46.83 12.13
CA ALA A 31 21.58 -48.07 11.37
C ALA A 31 23.02 -48.50 11.02
N PHE A 32 23.91 -47.53 10.80
CA PHE A 32 25.31 -47.79 10.45
C PHE A 32 26.09 -48.42 11.61
N LEU A 33 25.82 -48.05 12.87
CA LEU A 33 26.55 -48.60 14.03
C LEU A 33 26.55 -50.15 14.09
N PRO A 34 25.41 -50.86 14.10
CA PRO A 34 25.40 -52.32 14.13
C PRO A 34 25.92 -52.94 12.83
N LEU A 35 25.66 -52.30 11.67
CA LEU A 35 26.18 -52.77 10.38
C LEU A 35 27.71 -52.69 10.31
N GLY A 36 28.29 -51.60 10.81
CA GLY A 36 29.74 -51.39 10.88
C GLY A 36 30.41 -52.39 11.80
N MET A 37 29.82 -52.66 12.97
CA MET A 37 30.30 -53.71 13.87
C MET A 37 30.23 -55.10 13.22
N LEU A 38 29.14 -55.41 12.50
CA LEU A 38 29.00 -56.68 11.77
C LEU A 38 30.01 -56.80 10.61
N ALA A 39 30.41 -55.67 10.02
CA ALA A 39 31.44 -55.59 8.99
C ALA A 39 32.88 -55.65 9.56
N GLY A 40 33.06 -55.79 10.88
CA GLY A 40 34.36 -55.95 11.54
C GLY A 40 35.00 -54.64 12.01
N LEU A 41 34.29 -53.51 11.97
CA LEU A 41 34.79 -52.25 12.55
C LEU A 41 34.73 -52.30 14.08
N SER A 42 35.70 -51.66 14.73
CA SER A 42 35.61 -51.40 16.17
C SER A 42 34.45 -50.43 16.45
N LEU A 43 33.90 -50.47 17.66
CA LEU A 43 32.83 -49.53 18.06
C LEU A 43 33.29 -48.07 17.93
N ALA A 44 34.56 -47.78 18.22
CA ALA A 44 35.14 -46.45 18.09
C ALA A 44 35.17 -46.00 16.62
N ASP A 45 35.65 -46.86 15.72
CA ASP A 45 35.71 -46.53 14.29
C ASP A 45 34.31 -46.37 13.68
N ALA A 46 33.39 -47.26 14.03
CA ALA A 46 32.00 -47.18 13.59
C ALA A 46 31.32 -45.89 14.08
N ALA A 47 31.61 -45.44 15.32
CA ALA A 47 31.10 -44.19 15.85
C ALA A 47 31.69 -42.96 15.13
N VAL A 48 32.98 -42.96 14.82
CA VAL A 48 33.62 -41.88 14.05
C VAL A 48 32.99 -41.76 12.65
N PHE A 49 32.75 -42.89 11.97
CA PHE A 49 32.05 -42.90 10.69
C PHE A 49 30.60 -42.42 10.81
N ALA A 50 29.87 -42.82 11.83
CA ALA A 50 28.49 -42.37 12.06
C ALA A 50 28.42 -40.84 12.29
N ILE A 51 29.36 -40.27 13.06
CA ILE A 51 29.46 -38.81 13.24
C ILE A 51 29.80 -38.13 11.91
N GLY A 52 30.73 -38.67 11.13
CA GLY A 52 31.05 -38.16 9.79
C GLY A 52 29.83 -38.13 8.87
N LEU A 53 29.00 -39.17 8.93
CA LEU A 53 27.74 -39.23 8.17
C LEU A 53 26.72 -38.19 8.65
N LEU A 54 26.60 -37.97 9.96
CA LEU A 54 25.74 -36.93 10.51
C LEU A 54 26.15 -35.54 10.01
N VAL A 55 27.44 -35.20 10.13
CA VAL A 55 27.99 -33.91 9.69
C VAL A 55 27.82 -33.72 8.17
N ALA A 56 28.07 -34.77 7.38
CA ALA A 56 27.93 -34.71 5.92
C ALA A 56 26.49 -34.45 5.44
N ASN A 57 25.49 -34.73 6.28
CA ASN A 57 24.08 -34.49 5.96
C ASN A 57 23.59 -33.10 6.43
N VAL A 58 24.41 -32.30 7.11
CA VAL A 58 24.00 -30.95 7.54
C VAL A 58 23.86 -30.02 6.32
N PRO A 59 22.70 -29.37 6.12
CA PRO A 59 22.47 -28.54 4.93
C PRO A 59 23.06 -27.13 5.12
N GLU A 60 24.39 -27.01 5.16
CA GLU A 60 25.10 -25.75 5.44
C GLU A 60 24.79 -24.63 4.43
N GLY A 61 24.49 -24.98 3.17
CA GLY A 61 24.19 -24.02 2.11
C GLY A 61 22.75 -23.51 2.09
N LEU A 62 21.81 -24.17 2.78
CA LEU A 62 20.39 -23.89 2.63
C LEU A 62 20.02 -22.47 3.11
N LEU A 63 20.45 -22.10 4.31
CA LEU A 63 20.07 -20.85 4.96
C LEU A 63 20.63 -19.60 4.23
N PRO A 64 21.92 -19.59 3.80
CA PRO A 64 22.47 -18.50 3.01
C PRO A 64 21.79 -18.34 1.65
N THR A 65 21.51 -19.45 0.94
CA THR A 65 20.87 -19.39 -0.37
C THR A 65 19.46 -18.81 -0.29
N ILE A 66 18.67 -19.21 0.70
CA ILE A 66 17.33 -18.65 0.94
C ILE A 66 17.41 -17.15 1.26
N THR A 67 18.33 -16.78 2.15
CA THR A 67 18.51 -15.37 2.53
C THR A 67 18.87 -14.50 1.33
N LEU A 68 19.79 -14.99 0.48
CA LEU A 68 20.18 -14.31 -0.75
C LEU A 68 19.00 -14.17 -1.72
N ALA A 69 18.23 -15.25 -1.92
CA ALA A 69 17.05 -15.21 -2.80
C ALA A 69 16.01 -14.19 -2.32
N LEU A 70 15.71 -14.16 -1.02
CA LEU A 70 14.81 -13.17 -0.42
C LEU A 70 15.37 -11.74 -0.53
N ALA A 71 16.67 -11.55 -0.32
CA ALA A 71 17.31 -10.25 -0.45
C ALA A 71 17.21 -9.69 -1.87
N VAL A 72 17.37 -10.53 -2.90
CA VAL A 72 17.16 -10.14 -4.30
C VAL A 72 15.70 -9.71 -4.53
N GLY A 73 14.73 -10.45 -3.98
CA GLY A 73 13.31 -10.08 -4.05
C GLY A 73 12.99 -8.75 -3.35
N VAL A 74 13.58 -8.51 -2.18
CA VAL A 74 13.47 -7.22 -1.47
C VAL A 74 14.07 -6.07 -2.28
N ALA A 75 15.24 -6.28 -2.88
CA ALA A 75 15.87 -5.28 -3.73
C ALA A 75 15.00 -4.93 -4.95
N ASP A 76 14.35 -5.92 -5.56
CA ASP A 76 13.42 -5.66 -6.68
C ASP A 76 12.20 -4.85 -6.24
N LEU A 77 11.59 -5.20 -5.10
CA LEU A 77 10.43 -4.49 -4.57
C LEU A 77 10.77 -3.05 -4.16
N ALA A 78 11.94 -2.84 -3.57
CA ALA A 78 12.45 -1.51 -3.23
C ALA A 78 12.66 -0.63 -4.48
N ARG A 79 13.18 -1.18 -5.58
CA ARG A 79 13.33 -0.45 -6.85
C ARG A 79 11.98 0.01 -7.43
N ARG A 80 10.88 -0.66 -7.08
CA ARG A 80 9.51 -0.30 -7.47
C ARG A 80 8.79 0.59 -6.45
N GLY A 81 9.51 1.11 -5.44
CA GLY A 81 8.97 1.99 -4.41
C GLY A 81 8.37 1.29 -3.19
N GLY A 82 8.49 -0.04 -3.08
CA GLY A 82 8.03 -0.80 -1.92
C GLY A 82 9.09 -0.92 -0.83
N LEU A 83 8.88 -0.28 0.32
CA LEU A 83 9.78 -0.42 1.47
C LEU A 83 9.49 -1.70 2.26
N VAL A 84 10.42 -2.65 2.21
CA VAL A 84 10.31 -3.91 2.97
C VAL A 84 11.11 -3.82 4.27
N LYS A 85 10.45 -4.07 5.41
CA LYS A 85 11.08 -4.05 6.74
C LYS A 85 11.63 -5.41 7.21
N ARG A 86 11.16 -6.51 6.61
CA ARG A 86 11.55 -7.90 6.94
C ARG A 86 11.63 -8.75 5.67
N LEU A 87 12.68 -9.53 5.50
CA LEU A 87 12.86 -10.41 4.32
C LEU A 87 11.68 -11.35 4.10
N SER A 88 11.13 -11.93 5.19
CA SER A 88 9.97 -12.82 5.14
C SER A 88 8.71 -12.19 4.55
N ALA A 89 8.59 -10.86 4.55
CA ALA A 89 7.42 -10.19 3.98
C ALA A 89 7.30 -10.37 2.46
N VAL A 90 8.43 -10.52 1.75
CA VAL A 90 8.41 -10.78 0.29
C VAL A 90 7.82 -12.16 0.00
N GLU A 91 8.13 -13.13 0.85
CA GLU A 91 7.60 -14.48 0.72
C GLU A 91 6.13 -14.56 1.11
N THR A 92 5.73 -13.88 2.19
CA THR A 92 4.31 -13.76 2.55
C THR A 92 3.51 -13.11 1.42
N LEU A 93 4.02 -12.04 0.81
CA LEU A 93 3.35 -11.37 -0.31
C LEU A 93 3.24 -12.29 -1.54
N GLY A 94 4.28 -13.07 -1.84
CA GLY A 94 4.27 -14.04 -2.95
C GLY A 94 3.35 -15.25 -2.74
N SER A 95 2.96 -15.53 -1.48
CA SER A 95 2.06 -16.61 -1.10
C SER A 95 0.68 -16.11 -0.65
N THR A 96 0.38 -14.83 -0.86
CA THR A 96 -0.92 -14.24 -0.46
C THR A 96 -2.01 -14.59 -1.46
N ASP A 97 -3.04 -15.28 -1.01
CA ASP A 97 -4.24 -15.60 -1.81
C ASP A 97 -5.34 -14.52 -1.70
N VAL A 98 -5.37 -13.78 -0.58
CA VAL A 98 -6.41 -12.78 -0.28
C VAL A 98 -5.77 -11.47 0.15
N ILE A 99 -6.08 -10.38 -0.57
CA ILE A 99 -5.65 -9.03 -0.21
C ILE A 99 -6.80 -8.30 0.47
N CYS A 100 -6.69 -8.11 1.78
CA CYS A 100 -7.55 -7.19 2.52
C CYS A 100 -6.96 -5.78 2.42
N THR A 101 -7.68 -4.88 1.77
CA THR A 101 -7.25 -3.49 1.56
C THR A 101 -8.23 -2.54 2.23
N ASP A 102 -7.71 -1.45 2.81
CA ASP A 102 -8.56 -0.35 3.26
C ASP A 102 -9.01 0.49 2.06
N LYS A 103 -10.15 1.16 2.17
CA LYS A 103 -10.62 2.07 1.11
C LYS A 103 -9.90 3.40 1.19
N THR A 104 -10.03 4.09 2.33
CA THR A 104 -9.67 5.50 2.44
C THR A 104 -8.17 5.63 2.66
N GLY A 105 -7.48 6.33 1.75
CA GLY A 105 -6.03 6.51 1.83
C GLY A 105 -5.19 5.33 1.33
N THR A 106 -5.84 4.23 0.91
CA THR A 106 -5.18 3.11 0.23
C THR A 106 -5.71 2.93 -1.19
N LEU A 107 -6.99 2.59 -1.37
CA LEU A 107 -7.62 2.56 -2.69
C LEU A 107 -7.94 3.96 -3.22
N THR A 108 -8.32 4.87 -2.32
CA THR A 108 -8.60 6.26 -2.65
C THR A 108 -7.47 7.16 -2.15
N GLN A 109 -7.31 8.32 -2.77
CA GLN A 109 -6.31 9.32 -2.37
C GLN A 109 -6.66 10.04 -1.06
N ASN A 110 -7.75 9.65 -0.38
CA ASN A 110 -8.32 10.38 0.76
C ASN A 110 -8.48 11.89 0.48
N ARG A 111 -8.88 12.24 -0.75
CA ARG A 111 -9.15 13.61 -1.18
C ARG A 111 -10.47 13.63 -1.94
N MET A 112 -11.34 14.58 -1.59
CA MET A 112 -12.57 14.85 -2.32
C MET A 112 -12.20 15.50 -3.67
N ARG A 113 -12.84 15.05 -4.75
CA ARG A 113 -12.69 15.61 -6.09
C ARG A 113 -14.02 15.58 -6.80
N ARG A 114 -14.24 16.55 -7.69
CA ARG A 114 -15.36 16.50 -8.64
C ARG A 114 -15.21 15.26 -9.51
N HIS A 115 -16.28 14.46 -9.59
CA HIS A 115 -16.41 13.39 -10.56
C HIS A 115 -16.99 13.88 -11.91
N SER A 116 -18.04 14.70 -11.85
CA SER A 116 -18.79 15.15 -13.04
C SER A 116 -19.51 16.48 -12.79
N THR A 117 -19.79 17.23 -13.86
CA THR A 117 -20.67 18.40 -13.86
C THR A 117 -21.86 18.17 -14.77
N TRP A 118 -23.02 18.73 -14.44
CA TRP A 118 -24.21 18.66 -15.27
C TRP A 118 -24.85 20.04 -15.40
N ASP A 119 -25.42 20.33 -16.56
CA ASP A 119 -26.27 21.48 -16.77
C ASP A 119 -27.71 21.23 -16.31
N ALA A 120 -28.58 22.24 -16.48
CA ALA A 120 -30.00 22.14 -16.14
C ALA A 120 -30.75 21.03 -16.91
N THR A 121 -30.18 20.50 -18.00
CA THR A 121 -30.73 19.40 -18.79
C THR A 121 -30.20 18.03 -18.35
N GLY A 122 -29.33 17.98 -17.33
CA GLY A 122 -28.70 16.76 -16.84
C GLY A 122 -27.58 16.24 -17.75
N ARG A 123 -27.08 17.05 -18.69
CA ARG A 123 -25.99 16.69 -19.60
C ARG A 123 -24.72 17.43 -19.23
N HIS A 124 -23.58 16.88 -19.64
CA HIS A 124 -22.34 17.64 -19.65
C HIS A 124 -22.48 18.74 -20.70
N SER A 125 -22.53 20.00 -20.27
CA SER A 125 -22.56 21.11 -21.22
C SER A 125 -21.17 21.34 -21.81
N PRO A 126 -21.01 21.26 -23.15
CA PRO A 126 -19.78 21.68 -23.81
C PRO A 126 -19.69 23.21 -23.94
N ASP A 127 -20.77 23.95 -23.64
CA ASP A 127 -20.87 25.39 -23.83
C ASP A 127 -19.85 26.13 -22.94
N PRO A 128 -18.89 26.86 -23.53
CA PRO A 128 -17.92 27.67 -22.79
C PRO A 128 -18.57 28.68 -21.85
N LEU A 129 -19.71 29.26 -22.22
CA LEU A 129 -20.39 30.26 -21.39
C LEU A 129 -20.95 29.63 -20.12
N VAL A 130 -21.59 28.47 -20.24
CA VAL A 130 -22.09 27.70 -19.08
C VAL A 130 -20.95 27.26 -18.18
N ARG A 131 -19.81 26.85 -18.77
CA ARG A 131 -18.61 26.48 -18.02
C ARG A 131 -18.01 27.66 -17.26
N ALA A 132 -17.90 28.83 -17.88
CA ALA A 132 -17.40 30.05 -17.26
C ALA A 132 -18.34 30.51 -16.12
N ALA A 133 -19.65 30.49 -16.34
CA ALA A 133 -20.63 30.80 -15.32
C ALA A 133 -20.53 29.83 -14.12
N LEU A 134 -20.38 28.52 -14.37
CA LEU A 134 -20.18 27.54 -13.32
C LEU A 134 -18.87 27.79 -12.56
N ALA A 135 -17.77 28.06 -13.26
CA ALA A 135 -16.48 28.36 -12.63
C ALA A 135 -16.57 29.59 -11.72
N ARG A 136 -17.22 30.66 -12.18
CA ARG A 136 -17.47 31.88 -11.39
C ARG A 136 -18.28 31.57 -10.13
N VAL A 137 -19.35 30.78 -10.23
CA VAL A 137 -20.17 30.40 -9.06
C VAL A 137 -19.37 29.56 -8.07
N LEU A 138 -18.60 28.58 -8.55
CA LEU A 138 -17.77 27.73 -7.68
C LEU A 138 -16.62 28.51 -7.00
N GLY A 139 -16.04 29.48 -7.70
CA GLY A 139 -14.99 30.37 -7.16
C GLY A 139 -15.50 31.39 -6.14
N SER A 140 -16.73 31.88 -6.31
CA SER A 140 -17.30 32.94 -5.49
C SER A 140 -18.17 32.43 -4.33
N CYS A 141 -18.88 31.30 -4.47
CA CYS A 141 -19.79 30.78 -3.45
C CYS A 141 -19.10 29.70 -2.59
N THR A 142 -18.10 30.11 -1.81
CA THR A 142 -17.28 29.20 -0.98
C THR A 142 -16.64 29.93 0.18
N THR A 143 -16.54 29.33 1.36
CA THR A 143 -15.76 29.88 2.48
C THR A 143 -14.29 29.45 2.48
N ALA A 144 -13.94 28.50 1.61
CA ALA A 144 -12.58 27.99 1.49
C ALA A 144 -11.64 28.95 0.75
N ASP A 145 -10.36 28.81 1.04
CA ASP A 145 -9.27 29.52 0.39
C ASP A 145 -8.17 28.52 0.01
N VAL A 146 -7.98 28.35 -1.31
CA VAL A 146 -6.98 27.42 -1.87
C VAL A 146 -5.56 27.84 -1.48
N SER A 147 -5.29 29.14 -1.34
CA SER A 147 -3.95 29.65 -1.07
C SER A 147 -3.48 29.35 0.36
N SER A 148 -4.39 29.37 1.32
CA SER A 148 -4.13 29.00 2.72
C SER A 148 -4.44 27.54 3.04
N GLY A 149 -5.14 26.82 2.15
CA GLY A 149 -5.59 25.44 2.37
C GLY A 149 -6.67 25.32 3.45
N ILE A 150 -7.35 26.43 3.77
CA ILE A 150 -8.42 26.49 4.77
C ILE A 150 -9.75 26.25 4.07
N GLY A 151 -10.57 25.35 4.62
CA GLY A 151 -11.88 25.00 4.07
C GLY A 151 -12.20 23.53 4.30
N ASP A 152 -13.47 23.14 4.16
CA ASP A 152 -13.80 21.72 4.17
C ASP A 152 -13.41 21.05 2.84
N PRO A 153 -13.20 19.71 2.82
CA PRO A 153 -12.74 19.01 1.63
C PRO A 153 -13.65 19.18 0.39
N THR A 154 -14.93 19.43 0.59
CA THR A 154 -15.90 19.65 -0.51
C THR A 154 -15.69 21.01 -1.13
N GLU A 155 -15.62 22.07 -0.33
CA GLU A 155 -15.36 23.44 -0.83
C GLU A 155 -14.01 23.55 -1.54
N LEU A 156 -12.97 22.91 -1.00
CA LEU A 156 -11.66 22.85 -1.67
C LEU A 156 -11.74 22.13 -3.02
N ALA A 157 -12.49 21.03 -3.12
CA ALA A 157 -12.70 20.31 -4.38
C ALA A 157 -13.47 21.15 -5.42
N LEU A 158 -14.42 21.98 -4.97
CA LEU A 158 -15.16 22.90 -5.83
C LEU A 158 -14.25 24.04 -6.34
N LEU A 159 -13.36 24.56 -5.50
CA LEU A 159 -12.38 25.57 -5.91
C LEU A 159 -11.34 25.03 -6.91
N GLU A 160 -10.81 23.81 -6.68
CA GLU A 160 -9.96 23.12 -7.66
C GLU A 160 -10.70 22.96 -9.00
N THR A 161 -11.99 22.60 -8.95
CA THR A 161 -12.84 22.45 -10.14
C THR A 161 -13.05 23.76 -10.87
N ALA A 162 -13.25 24.87 -10.16
CA ALA A 162 -13.40 26.19 -10.75
C ALA A 162 -12.15 26.57 -11.55
N ALA A 163 -10.97 26.30 -10.98
CA ALA A 163 -9.70 26.56 -11.64
C ALA A 163 -9.48 25.68 -12.89
N GLU A 164 -9.91 24.41 -12.85
CA GLU A 164 -9.87 23.51 -14.00
C GLU A 164 -10.80 23.97 -15.14
N LEU A 165 -11.97 24.52 -14.82
CA LEU A 165 -12.97 24.93 -15.81
C LEU A 165 -12.60 26.22 -16.54
N ASP A 166 -11.97 27.16 -15.85
CA ASP A 166 -11.61 28.51 -16.33
C ASP A 166 -10.19 28.62 -16.93
N GLN A 167 -9.44 27.50 -16.99
CA GLN A 167 -8.04 27.46 -17.44
C GLN A 167 -7.10 28.41 -16.66
N GLY A 168 -7.41 28.70 -15.40
CA GLY A 168 -6.70 29.65 -14.55
C GLY A 168 -7.37 29.75 -13.18
N THR A 169 -6.81 30.55 -12.26
CA THR A 169 -7.49 30.83 -10.99
C THR A 169 -8.61 31.83 -11.27
N PRO A 170 -9.90 31.48 -11.08
CA PRO A 170 -10.97 32.45 -11.24
C PRO A 170 -10.68 33.62 -10.28
N PRO A 171 -10.78 34.87 -10.75
CA PRO A 171 -10.55 36.02 -9.89
C PRO A 171 -11.44 35.88 -8.65
N VAL A 172 -10.85 36.01 -7.46
CA VAL A 172 -11.64 36.08 -6.22
C VAL A 172 -12.42 37.38 -6.31
N GLU A 173 -13.65 37.28 -6.81
CA GLU A 173 -14.51 38.43 -6.93
C GLU A 173 -14.83 38.96 -5.53
N ARG A 174 -14.77 40.28 -5.39
CA ARG A 174 -15.12 40.94 -4.14
C ARG A 174 -16.59 40.63 -3.83
N ARG A 175 -16.84 39.99 -2.69
CA ARG A 175 -18.20 39.68 -2.24
C ARG A 175 -18.74 40.86 -1.45
N GLU A 176 -19.94 41.34 -1.81
CA GLU A 176 -20.64 42.39 -1.05
C GLU A 176 -21.31 41.82 0.20
N ALA A 177 -21.85 40.60 0.08
CA ALA A 177 -22.44 39.86 1.18
C ALA A 177 -22.15 38.37 1.05
N THR A 178 -22.02 37.69 2.19
CA THR A 178 -21.89 36.23 2.25
C THR A 178 -22.92 35.72 3.25
N TYR A 179 -23.77 34.80 2.80
CA TYR A 179 -24.71 34.06 3.63
C TYR A 179 -24.18 32.64 3.76
N HIS A 180 -23.63 32.33 4.93
CA HIS A 180 -23.07 31.01 5.23
C HIS A 180 -24.10 29.89 5.06
N PHE A 181 -23.61 28.66 4.90
CA PHE A 181 -24.47 27.49 4.73
C PHE A 181 -25.49 27.36 5.88
N ASP A 182 -26.77 27.40 5.53
CA ASP A 182 -27.87 27.16 6.47
C ASP A 182 -28.36 25.71 6.33
N PRO A 183 -28.25 24.85 7.37
CA PRO A 183 -28.71 23.46 7.32
C PRO A 183 -30.21 23.29 7.05
N ARG A 184 -31.04 24.28 7.37
CA ARG A 184 -32.50 24.26 7.12
C ARG A 184 -32.79 24.53 5.65
N LEU A 185 -32.11 25.51 5.07
CA LEU A 185 -32.28 25.88 3.66
C LEU A 185 -31.45 25.01 2.71
N ARG A 186 -30.43 24.33 3.23
CA ARG A 186 -29.45 23.50 2.50
C ARG A 186 -28.73 24.26 1.39
N LEU A 187 -28.44 25.54 1.62
CA LEU A 187 -27.78 26.41 0.66
C LEU A 187 -26.83 27.37 1.35
N MET A 188 -25.80 27.74 0.59
CA MET A 188 -24.95 28.91 0.81
C MET A 188 -25.22 29.88 -0.34
N SER A 189 -25.12 31.18 -0.09
CA SER A 189 -25.21 32.18 -1.14
C SER A 189 -24.28 33.37 -0.89
N VAL A 190 -23.92 34.05 -1.97
CA VAL A 190 -23.08 35.24 -1.95
C VAL A 190 -23.71 36.30 -2.87
N ILE A 191 -23.47 37.57 -2.55
CA ILE A 191 -23.77 38.69 -3.45
C ILE A 191 -22.43 39.18 -3.99
N VAL A 192 -22.34 39.25 -5.30
CA VAL A 192 -21.13 39.60 -6.04
C VAL A 192 -21.50 40.70 -7.03
N PRO A 193 -20.69 41.78 -7.17
CA PRO A 193 -21.00 42.88 -8.06
C PRO A 193 -21.00 42.39 -9.51
N ASP A 194 -21.87 43.00 -10.32
CA ASP A 194 -21.95 42.70 -11.74
C ASP A 194 -20.68 43.17 -12.45
N ALA A 195 -20.22 42.40 -13.42
CA ALA A 195 -18.97 42.71 -14.13
C ALA A 195 -19.12 43.91 -15.10
N ASP A 196 -20.36 44.29 -15.43
CA ASP A 196 -20.71 45.32 -16.42
C ASP A 196 -21.04 46.70 -15.79
N GLY A 197 -20.66 46.94 -14.53
CA GLY A 197 -21.05 48.13 -13.76
C GLY A 197 -20.03 49.28 -13.70
N ASP A 198 -19.35 49.60 -14.81
CA ASP A 198 -18.57 50.84 -14.96
C ASP A 198 -19.26 51.74 -16.00
N ASP A 199 -20.30 52.44 -15.53
CA ASP A 199 -20.91 53.63 -16.17
C ASP A 199 -21.17 54.69 -15.09
#